data_AF-A0A2T0M518-F1
#
_entry.id   AF-A0A2T0M518-F1
#
_cell.length_a   1.000
_cell.length_b   1.000
_cell.length_c   1.000
_cell.angle_alpha   90.00
_cell.angle_beta   90.00
_cell.angle_gamma   90.00
#
_symmetry.space_group_name_H-M   'P 1'
#
loop_
_entity.id
_entity.type
_entity.pdbx_description
1 polymer ?
#
loop_
_entity_poly.entity_id
_entity_poly.type
_entity_poly.pdbx_seq_one_letter_code
_entity_poly.pdbx_strand_id
1 'polypeptide(L)'
;MIANYGTHKTPAIKAWLARHPRFHMRFTSTGSSWINQVERWFGFLTGQLIRRGVHKSVQSPEKDIRNWIAQWNNDPRPSVWKKTAEEILESLARYCRRTAGAEH
;
A
#
# COMPACT_ATOMS: atom_id res chain seq x y z
N MET A 1 -7.21 0.81 -6.33
CA MET A 1 -6.05 -0.09 -6.53
C MET A 1 -5.75 -0.73 -5.18
N ILE A 2 -5.53 -2.03 -5.12
CA ILE A 2 -5.42 -2.79 -3.86
C ILE A 2 -4.37 -3.90 -4.00
N ALA A 3 -3.81 -4.33 -2.87
CA ALA A 3 -2.88 -5.44 -2.80
C ALA A 3 -3.49 -6.73 -3.40
N ASN A 4 -2.64 -7.55 -4.01
CA ASN A 4 -3.02 -8.85 -4.57
C ASN A 4 -3.13 -9.94 -3.49
N TYR A 5 -3.80 -9.62 -2.38
CA TYR A 5 -3.92 -10.51 -1.23
C TYR A 5 -5.16 -11.40 -1.35
N GLY A 6 -5.05 -12.65 -0.88
CA GLY A 6 -6.08 -13.68 -1.07
C GLY A 6 -7.44 -13.32 -0.47
N THR A 7 -7.47 -12.55 0.63
CA THR A 7 -8.71 -12.13 1.29
C THR A 7 -9.60 -11.26 0.41
N HIS A 8 -9.03 -10.56 -0.57
CA HIS A 8 -9.79 -9.75 -1.53
C HIS A 8 -10.43 -10.57 -2.66
N LYS A 9 -10.18 -11.89 -2.71
CA LYS A 9 -10.63 -12.78 -3.80
C LYS A 9 -11.52 -13.93 -3.32
N THR A 10 -11.99 -13.87 -2.07
CA THR A 10 -12.88 -14.90 -1.53
C THR A 10 -14.20 -14.95 -2.30
N PRO A 11 -14.91 -16.09 -2.31
CA PRO A 11 -16.22 -16.20 -2.95
C PRO A 11 -17.22 -15.13 -2.47
N ALA A 12 -17.21 -14.80 -1.18
CA ALA A 12 -18.06 -13.77 -0.61
C ALA A 12 -17.80 -12.38 -1.22
N ILE A 13 -16.53 -12.00 -1.37
CA ILE A 13 -16.15 -10.73 -1.99
C ILE A 13 -16.50 -10.70 -3.48
N LYS A 14 -16.25 -11.79 -4.21
CA LYS A 14 -16.62 -11.90 -5.64
C LYS A 14 -18.14 -11.75 -5.83
N ALA A 15 -18.94 -12.43 -5.01
CA ALA A 15 -20.40 -12.34 -5.06
C ALA A 15 -20.90 -10.92 -4.71
N TRP A 16 -20.25 -10.26 -3.75
CA TRP A 16 -20.59 -8.87 -3.42
C TRP A 16 -20.27 -7.92 -4.58
N LEU A 17 -19.10 -8.04 -5.21
CA LEU A 17 -18.71 -7.18 -6.35
C LEU A 17 -19.64 -7.37 -7.56
N ALA A 18 -20.08 -8.60 -7.82
CA ALA A 18 -21.05 -8.88 -8.88
C ALA A 18 -22.38 -8.13 -8.67
N ARG A 19 -22.79 -7.93 -7.42
CA ARG A 19 -23.99 -7.13 -7.07
C ARG A 19 -23.75 -5.62 -7.06
N HIS A 20 -22.50 -5.17 -7.06
CA HIS A 20 -22.14 -3.76 -6.93
C HIS A 20 -21.21 -3.32 -8.07
N PRO A 21 -21.72 -3.19 -9.31
CA PRO A 21 -20.92 -2.94 -10.50
C PRO A 21 -20.18 -1.59 -10.48
N ARG A 22 -20.56 -0.68 -9.57
CA ARG A 22 -19.85 0.59 -9.33
C ARG A 22 -18.41 0.40 -8.86
N PHE A 23 -18.07 -0.77 -8.31
CA PHE A 23 -16.74 -1.05 -7.77
C PHE A 23 -15.92 -1.92 -8.73
N HIS A 24 -14.83 -1.36 -9.24
CA HIS A 24 -13.86 -2.08 -10.06
C HIS A 24 -12.55 -2.28 -9.28
N MET A 25 -12.23 -3.53 -8.93
CA MET A 25 -10.98 -3.85 -8.25
C MET A 25 -9.82 -3.92 -9.25
N ARG A 26 -8.83 -3.04 -9.07
CA ARG A 26 -7.52 -3.12 -9.75
C ARG A 26 -6.48 -3.63 -8.77
N PHE A 27 -5.99 -4.85 -9.00
CA PHE A 27 -4.97 -5.48 -8.17
C PHE A 27 -3.56 -5.10 -8.66
N THR A 28 -2.66 -4.77 -7.73
CA THR A 28 -1.24 -4.59 -8.06
C THR A 28 -0.61 -5.94 -8.42
N SER A 29 0.42 -5.99 -9.27
CA SER A 29 1.14 -7.26 -9.50
C SER A 29 1.85 -7.74 -8.23
N THR A 30 2.13 -9.05 -8.15
CA THR A 30 2.86 -9.65 -7.03
C THR A 30 4.22 -8.96 -6.89
N GLY A 31 4.59 -8.57 -5.67
CA GLY A 31 5.82 -7.82 -5.39
C GLY A 31 5.74 -6.31 -5.66
N SER A 32 4.65 -5.81 -6.22
CA SER A 32 4.48 -4.37 -6.54
C SER A 32 3.74 -3.59 -5.47
N SER A 33 3.88 -4.00 -4.22
CA SER A 33 3.19 -3.41 -3.07
C SER A 33 3.59 -1.93 -2.86
N TRP A 34 4.81 -1.57 -3.29
CA TRP A 34 5.33 -0.19 -3.29
C TRP A 34 4.52 0.81 -4.13
N ILE A 35 3.68 0.36 -5.06
CA ILE A 35 2.79 1.22 -5.85
C ILE A 35 1.47 1.53 -5.13
N ASN A 36 1.16 0.78 -4.08
CA ASN A 36 -0.07 0.93 -3.32
C ASN A 36 0.04 2.09 -2.32
N GLN A 37 -0.72 3.16 -2.56
CA GLN A 37 -0.73 4.34 -1.67
C GLN A 37 -1.23 4.03 -0.26
N VAL A 38 -2.13 3.05 -0.12
CA VAL A 38 -2.64 2.64 1.20
C VAL A 38 -1.52 1.99 2.02
N GLU A 39 -0.65 1.19 1.40
CA GLU A 39 0.52 0.63 2.08
C GLU A 39 1.54 1.70 2.46
N ARG A 40 1.74 2.71 1.60
CA ARG A 40 2.57 3.88 1.96
C ARG A 40 2.01 4.64 3.15
N TRP A 41 0.70 4.81 3.20
CA TRP A 41 0.00 5.42 4.33
C TRP A 41 0.22 4.63 5.63
N PHE A 42 0.10 3.30 5.60
CA PHE A 42 0.44 2.46 6.74
C PHE A 42 1.92 2.53 7.14
N GLY A 43 2.81 2.75 6.16
CA GLY A 43 4.23 3.06 6.40
C GLY A 43 4.43 4.33 7.23
N PHE A 44 3.71 5.41 6.91
CA PHE A 44 3.74 6.65 7.71
C PHE A 44 3.22 6.44 9.12
N LEU A 45 2.05 5.80 9.27
CA LEU A 45 1.49 5.46 10.59
C LEU A 45 2.50 4.66 11.42
N THR A 46 3.10 3.64 10.81
CA THR A 46 4.09 2.79 11.48
C THR A 46 5.33 3.58 11.91
N GLY A 47 5.88 4.40 11.01
CA GLY A 47 7.12 5.15 11.27
C GLY A 47 6.96 6.31 12.24
N GLN A 48 5.80 6.96 12.26
CA GLN A 48 5.52 8.14 13.08
C GLN A 48 4.97 7.76 14.46
N LEU A 49 4.09 6.75 14.52
CA LEU A 49 3.38 6.40 15.74
C LEU A 49 3.87 5.05 16.30
N ILE A 50 3.70 3.96 15.55
CA ILE A 50 3.83 2.60 16.11
C ILE A 50 5.25 2.26 16.55
N ARG A 51 6.27 2.58 15.74
CA ARG A 51 7.68 2.29 16.08
C ARG A 51 8.25 3.21 17.14
N ARG A 52 7.60 4.34 17.42
CA ARG A 52 8.05 5.35 18.38
C ARG A 52 7.24 5.35 19.68
N GLY A 53 6.14 4.59 19.72
CA GLY A 53 5.27 4.46 20.88
C GLY A 53 5.73 3.34 21.83
N VAL A 54 5.66 3.62 23.14
CA VAL A 54 5.75 2.59 24.18
C VAL A 54 4.33 2.38 24.70
N HIS A 55 3.65 1.37 24.18
CA HIS A 55 2.25 1.10 24.53
C HIS A 55 2.17 0.13 25.71
N LYS A 56 1.65 0.60 26.86
CA LYS A 56 1.50 -0.21 28.09
C LYS A 56 0.14 -0.92 28.18
N SER A 57 -0.76 -0.68 27.22
CA SER A 57 -2.06 -1.32 27.09
C SER A 57 -2.53 -1.25 25.64
N VAL A 58 -3.57 -2.01 25.26
CA VAL A 58 -4.14 -2.03 23.89
C VAL A 58 -5.02 -0.79 23.63
N GLN A 59 -5.63 -0.22 24.66
CA GLN A 59 -6.53 0.93 24.55
C GLN A 59 -5.80 2.23 24.19
N SER A 60 -4.53 2.37 24.63
CA SER A 60 -3.67 3.50 24.29
C SER A 60 -3.40 3.61 22.78
N PRO A 61 -2.88 2.58 22.09
CA PRO A 61 -2.62 2.65 20.65
C PRO A 61 -3.90 2.86 19.82
N GLU A 62 -5.08 2.37 20.24
CA GLU A 62 -6.32 2.66 19.52
C GLU A 62 -6.65 4.16 19.51
N LYS A 63 -6.61 4.81 20.68
CA LYS A 63 -6.83 6.25 20.79
C LYS A 63 -5.81 7.04 19.98
N ASP A 64 -4.54 6.64 20.06
CA ASP A 64 -3.46 7.31 19.37
C ASP A 64 -3.58 7.18 17.84
N ILE A 65 -3.96 6.00 17.33
CA ILE A 65 -4.24 5.78 15.91
C ILE A 65 -5.40 6.67 15.45
N ARG A 66 -6.51 6.75 16.20
CA ARG A 66 -7.66 7.60 15.84
C ARG A 66 -7.28 9.08 15.79
N ASN A 67 -6.50 9.55 16.76
CA ASN A 67 -5.99 10.93 16.78
C ASN A 67 -5.04 11.20 15.60
N TRP A 68 -4.15 10.26 15.30
CA TRP A 68 -3.24 10.38 14.16
C TRP A 68 -4.00 10.42 12.83
N ILE A 69 -5.03 9.59 12.65
CA ILE A 69 -5.91 9.63 11.47
C ILE A 69 -6.59 10.99 11.33
N ALA A 70 -7.12 11.55 12.42
CA ALA A 70 -7.78 12.85 12.40
C ALA A 70 -6.80 13.97 11.99
N GLN A 71 -5.58 13.95 12.53
CA GLN A 71 -4.54 14.91 12.15
C GLN A 71 -4.12 14.76 10.69
N TRP A 72 -3.91 13.52 10.23
CA TRP A 72 -3.57 13.24 8.83
C TRP A 72 -4.66 13.73 7.87
N ASN A 73 -5.94 13.57 8.21
CA ASN A 73 -7.04 14.00 7.35
C ASN A 73 -7.20 15.53 7.29
N ASN A 74 -6.76 16.26 8.31
CA ASN A 74 -6.77 17.74 8.30
C ASN A 74 -5.69 18.32 7.37
N ASP A 75 -4.51 17.71 7.30
CA ASP A 75 -3.41 18.11 6.39
C ASP A 75 -2.78 16.86 5.75
N PRO A 76 -3.43 16.28 4.72
CA PRO A 76 -2.94 15.04 4.12
C PRO A 76 -1.64 15.30 3.36
N ARG A 77 -0.65 14.45 3.58
CA ARG A 77 0.61 14.47 2.83
C ARG A 77 0.67 13.31 1.85
N PRO A 78 -0.03 13.41 0.69
CA PRO A 78 -0.03 12.35 -0.30
C PRO A 78 1.39 12.12 -0.83
N SER A 79 1.70 10.86 -1.13
CA SER A 79 2.97 10.53 -1.76
C SER A 79 2.99 11.07 -3.18
N VAL A 80 3.95 11.96 -3.47
CA VAL A 80 4.17 12.45 -4.83
C VAL A 80 5.14 11.52 -5.55
N TRP A 81 4.73 11.01 -6.71
CA TRP A 81 5.58 10.25 -7.59
C TRP A 81 6.65 11.17 -8.19
N LYS A 82 7.92 10.92 -7.86
CA LYS A 82 9.05 11.69 -8.41
C LYS A 82 9.47 11.26 -9.80
N LYS A 83 9.06 10.06 -10.22
CA LYS A 83 9.37 9.46 -11.52
C LYS A 83 8.08 9.13 -12.23
N THR A 84 8.07 9.32 -13.55
CA THR A 84 7.02 8.89 -14.46
C THR A 84 6.95 7.36 -14.52
N ALA A 85 5.85 6.82 -15.05
CA ALA A 85 5.70 5.38 -15.22
C ALA A 85 6.76 4.84 -16.18
N GLU A 86 7.06 5.59 -17.24
CA GLU A 86 8.03 5.30 -18.27
C GLU A 86 9.44 5.17 -17.69
N GLU A 87 9.87 6.13 -16.87
CA GLU A 87 11.18 6.08 -16.19
C GLU A 87 11.31 4.89 -15.24
N ILE A 88 10.21 4.50 -14.58
CA ILE A 88 10.19 3.32 -13.72
C ILE A 88 10.33 2.05 -14.56
N LEU A 89 9.53 1.91 -15.63
CA LEU A 89 9.57 0.76 -16.52
C LEU A 89 10.93 0.61 -17.19
N GLU A 90 11.54 1.72 -17.62
CA GLU A 90 12.87 1.71 -18.21
C GLU A 90 13.93 1.30 -17.18
N SER A 91 13.82 1.79 -15.95
CA SER A 91 14.71 1.38 -14.86
C SER A 91 14.59 -0.10 -14.52
N LEU A 92 13.37 -0.65 -14.52
CA LEU A 92 13.12 -2.08 -14.32
C LEU A 92 13.68 -2.90 -15.48
N ALA A 93 13.48 -2.47 -16.73
CA ALA A 93 14.02 -3.15 -17.91
C ALA A 93 15.56 -3.19 -17.88
N ARG A 94 16.22 -2.09 -17.48
CA ARG A 94 17.67 -2.05 -17.26
C ARG A 94 18.11 -3.03 -16.17
N TYR A 95 17.40 -3.08 -15.04
CA TYR A 95 17.68 -4.01 -13.95
C TYR A 95 17.56 -5.47 -14.41
N CYS A 96 16.45 -5.85 -15.04
CA CYS A 96 16.21 -7.20 -15.53
C CYS A 96 17.26 -7.66 -16.54
N ARG A 97 17.68 -6.79 -17.48
CA ARG A 97 18.77 -7.11 -18.42
C ARG A 97 20.09 -7.41 -17.72
N ARG A 98 20.43 -6.64 -16.68
CA ARG A 98 21.65 -6.85 -15.89
C ARG A 98 21.62 -8.16 -15.10
N THR A 99 20.47 -8.52 -14.54
CA THR A 99 20.33 -9.75 -13.75
C THR A 99 20.15 -11.01 -14.60
N ALA A 100 19.59 -10.89 -15.81
CA ALA A 100 19.42 -12.02 -16.72
C ALA A 100 20.72 -12.47 -17.40
N GLY A 101 21.75 -11.62 -17.45
CA GLY A 101 23.09 -11.97 -17.95
C GLY A 101 24.09 -12.36 -16.86
N ALA A 102 23.67 -12.41 -15.59
CA ALA A 102 24.47 -12.91 -14.48
C ALA A 102 24.14 -14.39 -14.26
N GLU A 103 24.58 -15.24 -15.20
CA GLU A 103 24.57 -16.69 -15.00
C GLU A 103 25.74 -17.08 -14.08
N HIS A 104 25.47 -18.07 -13.21
CA HIS A 104 26.47 -18.79 -12.42
C HIS A 104 27.34 -19.68 -13.32
#